data_AF-A0A8B3TC13-F1
#
_entry.id   AF-A0A8B3TC13-F1
#
_cell.length_a   1.000
_cell.length_b   1.000
_cell.length_c   1.000
_cell.angle_alpha   90.00
_cell.angle_beta   90.00
_cell.angle_gamma   90.00
#
_symmetry.space_group_name_H-M   'P 1'
#
loop_
_entity.id
_entity.type
_entity.pdbx_description
1 polymer ?
#
loop_
_entity_poly.entity_id
_entity_poly.type
_entity_poly.pdbx_seq_one_letter_code
_entity_poly.pdbx_strand_id
1 'polypeptide(L)'
;MIVDNLTELVTSSQRILLLQGPIGPFFKHFADWLVNVQGKYVYKLNFNAGDKFYFSSALEQQSIIDYRDTFENFEAFLLQLCQENEIDALVCFGDTRPYHQVAKRVSEQLQCSFWAFEEGYFRPHYVTLEKEGVNAYSTLPRNKQFFLQQAENLTEYIQPIPIAKGFFPMAKLATQYYVVARHREEQFPHYKHHRVYNLNYYIKLWLISGLKRVCCYVKEKRFIRKIEQNKLGDFYILPLQVYDDSQVKVHCDFDSVEAFLIYVLNSFVKNAPKSLSLVIKHHPMDRGFISYKNVIKCYLSEHPELQGRVFYVYNVPMPVLLRYGKAMVTLNSTSGLSALIHNMPVMTLGLANYNIPDITHQGTLEEFWHTPQQPDEKAFKAYHLYHLHKTQINGSFYNKVILPEEKIE
;
A
#
# COMPACT_ATOMS: atom_id res chain seq x y z
N MET A 1 -27.01 8.61 -4.38
CA MET A 1 -26.02 7.84 -3.58
C MET A 1 -24.83 7.54 -4.47
N ILE A 2 -23.63 7.55 -3.90
CA ILE A 2 -22.41 7.18 -4.64
C ILE A 2 -22.44 5.67 -4.86
N VAL A 3 -22.29 5.23 -6.10
CA VAL A 3 -22.12 3.80 -6.42
C VAL A 3 -20.70 3.41 -6.05
N ASP A 4 -20.52 2.42 -5.17
CA ASP A 4 -19.20 1.93 -4.79
C ASP A 4 -18.53 1.17 -5.94
N ASN A 5 -17.20 1.04 -5.89
CA ASN A 5 -16.42 0.44 -6.96
C ASN A 5 -16.66 -1.05 -7.15
N LEU A 6 -17.06 -1.78 -6.10
CA LEU A 6 -17.39 -3.20 -6.22
C LEU A 6 -18.71 -3.36 -6.97
N THR A 7 -19.72 -2.56 -6.62
CA THR A 7 -20.99 -2.48 -7.36
C THR A 7 -20.77 -2.04 -8.80
N GLU A 8 -19.96 -1.00 -9.04
CA GLU A 8 -19.67 -0.52 -10.40
C GLU A 8 -19.00 -1.61 -11.25
N LEU A 9 -17.98 -2.31 -10.73
CA LEU A 9 -17.33 -3.42 -11.43
C LEU A 9 -18.34 -4.50 -11.84
N VAL A 10 -19.20 -4.93 -10.90
CA VAL A 10 -20.15 -6.01 -11.14
C VAL A 10 -21.29 -5.60 -12.09
N THR A 11 -21.80 -4.38 -11.96
CA THR A 11 -22.91 -3.91 -12.80
C THR A 11 -22.48 -3.55 -14.23
N SER A 12 -21.22 -3.13 -14.40
CA SER A 12 -20.69 -2.71 -15.71
C SER A 12 -19.95 -3.80 -16.50
N SER A 13 -19.67 -4.95 -15.89
CA SER A 13 -18.83 -5.99 -16.50
C SER A 13 -19.48 -7.37 -16.41
N GLN A 14 -19.33 -8.19 -17.45
CA GLN A 14 -19.87 -9.55 -17.53
C GLN A 14 -18.77 -10.61 -17.67
N ARG A 15 -17.63 -10.28 -18.26
CA ARG A 15 -16.55 -11.21 -18.62
C ARG A 15 -15.22 -10.69 -18.08
N ILE A 16 -14.87 -11.12 -16.88
CA ILE A 16 -13.83 -10.53 -16.05
C ILE A 16 -12.57 -11.39 -16.07
N LEU A 17 -11.44 -10.81 -16.47
CA LEU A 17 -10.12 -11.43 -16.39
C LEU A 17 -9.39 -11.01 -15.10
N LEU A 18 -9.13 -11.97 -14.23
CA LEU A 18 -8.27 -11.81 -13.06
C LEU A 18 -6.82 -12.07 -13.44
N LEU A 19 -5.95 -11.09 -13.19
CA LEU A 19 -4.51 -11.19 -13.39
C LEU A 19 -3.84 -11.74 -12.10
N GLN A 20 -2.66 -11.22 -11.76
CA GLN A 20 -1.99 -11.58 -10.51
C GLN A 20 -2.68 -10.91 -9.34
N GLY A 21 -3.08 -11.70 -8.35
CA GLY A 21 -3.73 -11.24 -7.13
C GLY A 21 -2.75 -10.93 -5.99
N PRO A 22 -3.30 -10.58 -4.81
CA PRO A 22 -2.52 -10.56 -3.58
C PRO A 22 -2.12 -11.98 -3.18
N ILE A 23 -1.08 -12.09 -2.35
CA ILE A 23 -0.60 -13.39 -1.89
C ILE A 23 -1.67 -14.05 -1.01
N GLY A 24 -2.17 -15.19 -1.48
CA GLY A 24 -3.15 -16.00 -0.77
C GLY A 24 -4.42 -16.27 -1.59
N PRO A 25 -5.48 -16.78 -0.95
CA PRO A 25 -6.67 -17.30 -1.63
C PRO A 25 -7.68 -16.23 -2.02
N PHE A 26 -7.41 -14.93 -1.81
CA PHE A 26 -8.43 -13.90 -2.03
C PHE A 26 -9.00 -13.91 -3.46
N PHE A 27 -8.16 -13.98 -4.50
CA PHE A 27 -8.67 -14.02 -5.88
C PHE A 27 -9.47 -15.27 -6.19
N LYS A 28 -9.19 -16.41 -5.53
CA LYS A 28 -10.06 -17.59 -5.62
C LYS A 28 -11.44 -17.26 -5.04
N HIS A 29 -11.51 -16.73 -3.81
CA HIS A 29 -12.78 -16.37 -3.17
C HIS A 29 -13.54 -15.29 -3.96
N PHE A 30 -12.82 -14.34 -4.54
CA PHE A 30 -13.39 -13.29 -5.37
C PHE A 30 -13.97 -13.86 -6.67
N ALA A 31 -13.25 -14.77 -7.34
CA ALA A 31 -13.76 -15.50 -8.51
C ALA A 31 -15.00 -16.33 -8.17
N ASP A 32 -14.96 -17.10 -7.07
CA ASP A 32 -16.10 -17.89 -6.59
C ASP A 32 -17.33 -16.99 -6.37
N TRP A 33 -17.14 -15.82 -5.77
CA TRP A 33 -18.21 -14.86 -5.53
C TRP A 33 -18.76 -14.26 -6.83
N LEU A 34 -17.90 -13.84 -7.75
CA LEU A 34 -18.28 -13.32 -9.06
C LEU A 34 -19.11 -14.33 -9.86
N VAL A 35 -18.71 -15.61 -9.86
CA VAL A 35 -19.43 -16.67 -10.58
C VAL A 35 -20.73 -17.04 -9.86
N ASN A 36 -20.64 -17.44 -8.60
CA ASN A 36 -21.76 -18.10 -7.92
C ASN A 36 -22.82 -17.14 -7.39
N VAL A 37 -22.45 -15.89 -7.07
CA VAL A 37 -23.37 -14.88 -6.52
C VAL A 37 -23.75 -13.86 -7.59
N GLN A 38 -22.76 -13.36 -8.35
CA GLN A 38 -22.97 -12.28 -9.31
C GLN A 38 -23.30 -12.77 -10.74
N GLY A 39 -23.14 -14.06 -11.03
CA GLY A 39 -23.44 -14.65 -12.34
C GLY A 39 -22.51 -14.16 -13.46
N LYS A 40 -21.23 -13.94 -13.14
CA LYS A 40 -20.20 -13.45 -14.07
C LYS A 40 -19.39 -14.59 -14.68
N TYR A 41 -18.86 -14.37 -15.88
CA TYR A 41 -17.84 -15.23 -16.46
C TYR A 41 -16.48 -14.73 -16.01
N VAL A 42 -15.70 -15.60 -15.37
CA VAL A 42 -14.39 -15.23 -14.83
C VAL A 42 -13.32 -16.04 -15.52
N TYR A 43 -12.25 -15.36 -15.91
CA TYR A 43 -11.00 -15.94 -16.39
C TYR A 43 -9.90 -15.63 -15.39
N LYS A 44 -8.92 -16.53 -15.25
CA LYS A 44 -7.77 -16.32 -14.38
C LYS A 44 -6.48 -16.58 -15.12
N LEU A 45 -5.58 -15.61 -15.08
CA LEU A 45 -4.21 -15.76 -15.56
C LEU A 45 -3.23 -15.95 -14.41
N ASN A 46 -2.55 -17.09 -14.36
CA ASN A 46 -1.47 -17.38 -13.42
C ASN A 46 -0.11 -17.06 -14.02
N PHE A 47 0.72 -16.33 -13.28
CA PHE A 47 2.07 -15.98 -13.73
C PHE A 47 3.14 -16.84 -13.07
N ASN A 48 2.82 -17.53 -11.97
CA ASN A 48 3.71 -18.48 -11.31
C ASN A 48 2.95 -19.58 -10.59
N ALA A 49 3.70 -20.58 -10.09
CA ALA A 49 3.11 -21.72 -9.41
C ALA A 49 2.47 -21.38 -8.04
N GLY A 50 2.85 -20.28 -7.40
CA GLY A 50 2.18 -19.77 -6.20
C GLY A 50 0.79 -19.22 -6.50
N ASP A 51 0.65 -18.45 -7.60
CA ASP A 51 -0.66 -18.00 -8.09
C ASP A 51 -1.56 -19.20 -8.38
N LYS A 52 -1.03 -20.17 -9.13
CA LYS A 52 -1.74 -21.40 -9.47
C LYS A 52 -2.15 -22.20 -8.23
N PHE A 53 -1.28 -22.31 -7.23
CA PHE A 53 -1.54 -23.04 -5.99
C PHE A 53 -2.73 -22.48 -5.20
N TYR A 54 -2.87 -21.16 -5.10
CA TYR A 54 -4.00 -20.56 -4.40
C TYR A 54 -5.29 -20.53 -5.20
N PHE A 55 -5.21 -20.69 -6.52
CA PHE A 55 -6.37 -20.64 -7.41
C PHE A 55 -6.87 -22.02 -7.87
N SER A 56 -6.18 -23.11 -7.54
CA SER A 56 -6.55 -24.46 -7.97
C SER A 56 -7.83 -24.94 -7.26
N SER A 57 -9.02 -24.63 -7.82
CA SER A 57 -10.30 -25.37 -7.67
C SER A 57 -11.60 -24.53 -7.81
N ALA A 58 -11.57 -23.33 -8.39
CA ALA A 58 -12.75 -22.42 -8.39
C ALA A 58 -13.55 -22.39 -9.70
N LEU A 59 -12.86 -22.51 -10.85
CA LEU A 59 -13.44 -22.32 -12.18
C LEU A 59 -13.35 -23.61 -13.00
N GLU A 60 -14.12 -23.67 -14.10
CA GLU A 60 -13.87 -24.65 -15.14
C GLU A 60 -12.41 -24.59 -15.60
N GLN A 61 -11.80 -25.74 -15.87
CA GLN A 61 -10.37 -25.81 -16.19
C GLN A 61 -9.95 -24.91 -17.36
N GLN A 62 -10.85 -24.70 -18.32
CA GLN A 62 -10.63 -23.86 -19.50
C GLN A 62 -10.51 -22.36 -19.19
N SER A 63 -11.07 -21.90 -18.07
CA SER A 63 -11.02 -20.49 -17.65
C SER A 63 -9.80 -20.16 -16.80
N ILE A 64 -8.95 -21.14 -16.50
CA ILE A 64 -7.72 -20.98 -15.71
C ILE A 64 -6.52 -21.19 -16.64
N ILE A 65 -5.79 -20.10 -16.89
CA ILE A 65 -4.73 -20.07 -17.89
C ILE A 65 -3.39 -19.84 -17.18
N ASP A 66 -2.40 -20.65 -17.52
CA ASP A 66 -1.02 -20.46 -17.05
C ASP A 66 -0.23 -19.72 -18.13
N TYR A 67 0.20 -18.48 -17.86
CA TYR A 67 1.09 -17.77 -18.77
C TYR A 67 2.53 -18.25 -18.57
N ARG A 68 3.11 -18.89 -19.59
CA ARG A 68 4.45 -19.51 -19.50
C ARG A 68 5.45 -18.96 -20.49
N ASP A 69 5.02 -18.08 -21.40
CA ASP A 69 5.88 -17.47 -22.40
C ASP A 69 6.62 -16.24 -21.84
N THR A 70 7.51 -15.68 -22.65
CA THR A 70 8.35 -14.52 -22.34
C THR A 70 7.54 -13.25 -22.06
N PHE A 71 8.12 -12.29 -21.35
CA PHE A 71 7.43 -11.03 -21.07
C PHE A 71 7.14 -10.26 -22.37
N GLU A 72 8.03 -10.39 -23.35
CA GLU A 72 8.00 -9.72 -24.64
C GLU A 72 6.76 -10.15 -25.47
N ASN A 73 6.33 -11.40 -25.35
CA ASN A 73 5.15 -11.93 -26.03
C ASN A 73 3.83 -11.65 -25.28
N PHE A 74 3.91 -11.09 -24.06
CA PHE A 74 2.75 -11.03 -23.18
C PHE A 74 1.64 -10.11 -23.70
N GLU A 75 2.00 -8.99 -24.31
CA GLU A 75 1.03 -8.03 -24.83
C GLU A 75 0.19 -8.64 -25.95
N ALA A 76 0.84 -9.30 -26.92
CA ALA A 76 0.17 -9.99 -28.02
C ALA A 76 -0.72 -11.13 -27.52
N PHE A 77 -0.21 -11.94 -26.57
CA PHE A 77 -0.99 -12.99 -25.92
C PHE A 77 -2.24 -12.43 -25.22
N LEU A 78 -2.09 -11.35 -24.46
CA LEU A 78 -3.19 -10.78 -23.69
C LEU A 78 -4.26 -10.17 -24.60
N LEU A 79 -3.86 -9.50 -25.68
CA LEU A 79 -4.77 -8.99 -26.71
C LEU A 79 -5.63 -10.11 -27.30
N GLN A 80 -4.97 -11.19 -27.76
CA GLN A 80 -5.66 -12.35 -28.32
C GLN A 80 -6.62 -12.97 -27.30
N LEU A 81 -6.15 -13.18 -26.06
CA LEU A 81 -6.95 -13.76 -25.00
C LEU A 81 -8.20 -12.93 -24.72
N CYS A 82 -8.06 -11.61 -24.61
CA CYS A 82 -9.16 -10.70 -24.34
C CYS A 82 -10.18 -10.67 -25.48
N GLN A 83 -9.72 -10.69 -26.74
CA GLN A 83 -10.61 -10.68 -27.91
C GLN A 83 -11.37 -12.00 -28.08
N GLU A 84 -10.69 -13.14 -28.02
CA GLU A 84 -11.30 -14.47 -28.19
C GLU A 84 -12.34 -14.77 -27.11
N ASN A 85 -12.13 -14.24 -25.90
CA ASN A 85 -13.00 -14.47 -24.76
C ASN A 85 -13.88 -13.26 -24.44
N GLU A 86 -13.95 -12.24 -25.30
CA GLU A 86 -14.77 -11.04 -25.13
C GLU A 86 -14.65 -10.42 -23.73
N ILE A 87 -13.42 -10.31 -23.21
CA ILE A 87 -13.17 -9.77 -21.88
C ILE A 87 -13.55 -8.29 -21.85
N ASP A 88 -14.35 -7.87 -20.87
CA ASP A 88 -14.80 -6.48 -20.70
C ASP A 88 -14.22 -5.79 -19.45
N ALA A 89 -13.59 -6.56 -18.56
CA ALA A 89 -12.87 -6.04 -17.40
C ALA A 89 -11.60 -6.82 -17.06
N LEU A 90 -10.52 -6.11 -16.78
CA LEU A 90 -9.28 -6.68 -16.27
C LEU A 90 -9.08 -6.25 -14.81
N VAL A 91 -8.82 -7.21 -13.93
CA VAL A 91 -8.68 -6.97 -12.48
C VAL A 91 -7.34 -7.48 -11.99
N CYS A 92 -6.57 -6.64 -11.30
CA CYS A 92 -5.24 -6.98 -10.78
C CYS A 92 -5.07 -6.59 -9.31
N PHE A 93 -3.92 -6.93 -8.72
CA PHE A 93 -3.50 -6.41 -7.42
C PHE A 93 -2.18 -5.64 -7.55
N GLY A 94 -2.26 -4.33 -7.30
CA GLY A 94 -1.22 -3.33 -7.57
C GLY A 94 -1.03 -3.09 -9.07
N ASP A 95 -1.16 -1.86 -9.53
CA ASP A 95 -1.12 -1.47 -10.95
C ASP A 95 0.30 -1.16 -11.49
N THR A 96 1.32 -1.28 -10.65
CA THR A 96 2.72 -0.96 -11.00
C THR A 96 3.54 -2.16 -11.46
N ARG A 97 3.00 -3.38 -11.41
CA ARG A 97 3.73 -4.58 -11.86
C ARG A 97 3.88 -4.59 -13.39
N PRO A 98 5.00 -5.07 -13.95
CA PRO A 98 5.23 -5.03 -15.40
C PRO A 98 4.08 -5.62 -16.23
N TYR A 99 3.59 -6.81 -15.85
CA TYR A 99 2.46 -7.45 -16.52
C TYR A 99 1.13 -6.66 -16.35
N HIS A 100 0.94 -5.97 -15.23
CA HIS A 100 -0.27 -5.17 -14.99
C HIS A 100 -0.26 -3.86 -15.77
N GLN A 101 0.92 -3.28 -15.98
CA GLN A 101 1.09 -2.12 -16.86
C GLN A 101 0.80 -2.45 -18.32
N VAL A 102 1.21 -3.65 -18.79
CA VAL A 102 0.81 -4.15 -20.11
C VAL A 102 -0.70 -4.32 -20.16
N ALA A 103 -1.30 -4.92 -19.13
CA ALA A 103 -2.74 -5.12 -19.07
C ALA A 103 -3.54 -3.81 -19.09
N LYS A 104 -3.05 -2.74 -18.45
CA LYS A 104 -3.68 -1.42 -18.51
C LYS A 104 -3.63 -0.83 -19.94
N ARG A 105 -2.52 -0.97 -20.65
CA ARG A 105 -2.46 -0.54 -22.07
C ARG A 105 -3.41 -1.35 -22.95
N VAL A 106 -3.47 -2.67 -22.73
CA VAL A 106 -4.37 -3.56 -23.48
C VAL A 106 -5.83 -3.22 -23.19
N SER A 107 -6.19 -2.92 -21.94
CA SER A 107 -7.56 -2.51 -21.59
C SER A 107 -7.94 -1.19 -22.27
N GLU A 108 -7.03 -0.22 -22.31
CA GLU A 108 -7.24 1.04 -23.04
C GLU A 108 -7.42 0.80 -24.56
N GLN A 109 -6.59 -0.06 -25.16
CA GLN A 109 -6.67 -0.40 -26.58
C GLN A 109 -7.98 -1.11 -26.94
N LEU A 110 -8.46 -2.01 -26.08
CA LEU A 110 -9.69 -2.78 -26.29
C LEU A 110 -10.94 -2.12 -25.72
N GLN A 111 -10.81 -0.94 -25.10
CA GLN A 111 -11.89 -0.23 -24.40
C GLN A 111 -12.56 -1.06 -23.28
N CYS A 112 -11.78 -1.95 -22.65
CA CYS A 112 -12.18 -2.69 -21.46
C CYS A 112 -11.94 -1.84 -20.21
N SER A 113 -12.69 -2.10 -19.15
CA SER A 113 -12.42 -1.46 -17.86
C SER A 113 -11.21 -2.08 -17.16
N PHE A 114 -10.41 -1.26 -16.46
CA PHE A 114 -9.28 -1.74 -15.66
C PHE A 114 -9.52 -1.48 -14.19
N TRP A 115 -9.23 -2.48 -13.35
CA TRP A 115 -9.46 -2.40 -11.91
C TRP A 115 -8.25 -2.92 -11.16
N ALA A 116 -7.88 -2.20 -10.11
CA ALA A 116 -6.76 -2.57 -9.26
C ALA A 116 -7.21 -2.68 -7.81
N PHE A 117 -6.94 -3.83 -7.22
CA PHE A 117 -6.93 -4.00 -5.78
C PHE A 117 -5.61 -3.48 -5.20
N GLU A 118 -5.68 -2.95 -3.98
CA GLU A 118 -4.52 -2.61 -3.16
C GLU A 118 -4.82 -2.93 -1.69
N GLU A 119 -3.79 -2.99 -0.85
CA GLU A 119 -3.99 -2.89 0.61
C GLU A 119 -4.85 -1.66 0.94
N GLY A 120 -5.67 -1.76 2.00
CA GLY A 120 -6.58 -0.66 2.36
C GLY A 120 -5.83 0.64 2.61
N TYR A 121 -6.41 1.75 2.15
CA TYR A 121 -5.92 3.09 2.53
C TYR A 121 -6.13 3.34 4.02
N PHE A 122 -7.22 2.81 4.58
CA PHE A 122 -7.61 2.96 5.99
C PHE A 122 -7.41 1.65 6.75
N ARG A 123 -6.16 1.20 6.88
CA ARG A 123 -5.81 -0.07 7.54
C ARG A 123 -6.27 -0.11 9.00
N PRO A 124 -6.54 -1.30 9.56
CA PRO A 124 -6.23 -2.63 9.03
C PRO A 124 -7.43 -3.41 8.48
N HIS A 125 -8.62 -2.83 8.49
CA HIS A 125 -9.87 -3.55 8.21
C HIS A 125 -10.45 -3.28 6.82
N TYR A 126 -9.64 -2.74 5.92
CA TYR A 126 -10.05 -2.46 4.55
C TYR A 126 -9.07 -3.02 3.55
N VAL A 127 -9.61 -3.35 2.39
CA VAL A 127 -8.89 -3.47 1.12
C VAL A 127 -9.44 -2.41 0.17
N THR A 128 -8.59 -1.93 -0.73
CA THR A 128 -8.97 -0.91 -1.71
C THR A 128 -9.27 -1.58 -3.04
N LEU A 129 -10.34 -1.15 -3.72
CA LEU A 129 -10.59 -1.43 -5.13
C LEU A 129 -10.81 -0.09 -5.84
N GLU A 130 -10.02 0.23 -6.85
CA GLU A 130 -10.22 1.40 -7.70
C GLU A 130 -10.21 1.07 -9.18
N LYS A 131 -10.91 1.91 -9.94
CA LYS A 131 -10.99 1.87 -11.40
C LYS A 131 -9.85 2.69 -12.00
N GLU A 132 -9.27 2.20 -13.08
CA GLU A 132 -8.19 2.80 -13.88
C GLU A 132 -6.84 3.01 -13.16
N GLY A 133 -6.78 2.95 -11.83
CA GLY A 133 -5.52 3.00 -11.08
C GLY A 133 -5.72 3.17 -9.58
N VAL A 134 -4.68 2.85 -8.81
CA VAL A 134 -4.61 2.97 -7.35
C VAL A 134 -3.42 3.83 -6.93
N ASN A 135 -3.39 4.23 -5.66
CA ASN A 135 -2.38 5.11 -5.10
C ASN A 135 -2.24 6.39 -5.94
N ALA A 136 -1.04 6.78 -6.35
CA ALA A 136 -0.85 7.98 -7.15
C ALA A 136 -1.45 7.91 -8.57
N TYR A 137 -1.78 6.71 -9.07
CA TYR A 137 -2.54 6.52 -10.31
C TYR A 137 -4.06 6.55 -10.13
N SER A 138 -4.56 6.71 -8.91
CA SER A 138 -5.99 6.97 -8.68
C SER A 138 -6.44 8.17 -9.52
N THR A 139 -7.58 8.01 -10.20
CA THR A 139 -8.18 9.03 -11.06
C THR A 139 -9.05 10.02 -10.28
N LEU A 140 -9.17 9.85 -8.96
CA LEU A 140 -9.93 10.75 -8.12
C LEU A 140 -9.35 12.18 -8.15
N PRO A 141 -10.21 13.22 -8.21
CA PRO A 141 -9.74 14.60 -8.20
C PRO A 141 -8.94 14.93 -6.94
N ARG A 142 -7.75 15.52 -7.11
CA ARG A 142 -6.95 16.08 -6.01
C ARG A 142 -7.47 17.47 -5.60
N ASN A 143 -8.76 17.54 -5.30
CA ASN A 143 -9.46 18.79 -5.00
C ASN A 143 -10.44 18.56 -3.85
N LYS A 144 -10.28 19.32 -2.75
CA LYS A 144 -11.16 19.20 -1.58
C LYS A 144 -12.63 19.45 -1.90
N GLN A 145 -12.93 20.35 -2.85
CA GLN A 145 -14.30 20.72 -3.17
C GLN A 145 -15.09 19.55 -3.74
N PHE A 146 -14.43 18.68 -4.50
CA PHE A 146 -15.03 17.43 -4.97
C PHE A 146 -15.51 16.58 -3.79
N PHE A 147 -14.64 16.32 -2.82
CA PHE A 147 -15.01 15.50 -1.65
C PHE A 147 -16.08 16.14 -0.79
N LEU A 148 -16.01 17.45 -0.57
CA LEU A 148 -17.03 18.19 0.19
C LEU A 148 -18.42 18.05 -0.45
N GLN A 149 -18.54 18.22 -1.77
CA GLN A 149 -19.80 18.05 -2.49
C GLN A 149 -20.32 16.61 -2.43
N GLN A 150 -19.43 15.63 -2.56
CA GLN A 150 -19.82 14.21 -2.46
C GLN A 150 -20.33 13.86 -1.06
N ALA A 151 -19.69 14.40 -0.02
CA ALA A 151 -20.03 14.11 1.37
C ALA A 151 -21.42 14.62 1.81
N GLU A 152 -21.99 15.63 1.12
CA GLU A 152 -23.36 16.12 1.40
C GLU A 152 -24.42 15.01 1.27
N ASN A 153 -24.15 14.01 0.42
CA ASN A 153 -25.06 12.91 0.11
C ASN A 153 -24.67 11.58 0.78
N LEU A 154 -23.65 11.60 1.66
CA LEU A 154 -23.16 10.41 2.34
C LEU A 154 -23.66 10.37 3.78
N THR A 155 -24.12 9.19 4.19
CA THR A 155 -24.48 8.92 5.58
C THR A 155 -23.22 8.74 6.44
N GLU A 156 -23.40 8.86 7.75
CA GLU A 156 -22.35 8.49 8.69
C GLU A 156 -21.92 7.05 8.49
N TYR A 157 -20.62 6.86 8.66
CA TYR A 157 -19.94 5.61 8.40
C TYR A 157 -20.20 4.58 9.52
N ILE A 158 -20.44 3.32 9.13
CA ILE A 158 -20.58 2.18 10.03
C ILE A 158 -19.19 1.58 10.31
N GLN A 159 -18.81 1.48 11.58
CA GLN A 159 -17.55 0.87 12.00
C GLN A 159 -17.30 -0.50 11.34
N PRO A 160 -16.06 -0.81 10.93
CA PRO A 160 -15.80 -2.04 10.20
C PRO A 160 -15.88 -3.22 11.15
N ILE A 161 -16.23 -4.38 10.60
CA ILE A 161 -16.02 -5.64 11.31
C ILE A 161 -14.50 -5.84 11.46
N PRO A 162 -13.99 -6.10 12.68
CA PRO A 162 -12.56 -6.25 12.92
C PRO A 162 -12.06 -7.62 12.43
N ILE A 163 -11.60 -7.66 11.16
CA ILE A 163 -11.22 -8.91 10.48
C ILE A 163 -9.70 -9.15 10.46
N ALA A 164 -8.88 -8.13 10.73
CA ALA A 164 -7.43 -8.27 10.63
C ALA A 164 -6.86 -9.12 11.78
N LYS A 165 -6.12 -10.18 11.45
CA LYS A 165 -5.52 -11.12 12.43
C LYS A 165 -4.00 -10.95 12.60
N GLY A 166 -3.45 -9.82 12.12
CA GLY A 166 -2.04 -9.47 12.30
C GLY A 166 -1.06 -10.26 11.42
N PHE A 167 0.19 -10.36 11.86
CA PHE A 167 1.33 -10.80 11.03
C PHE A 167 1.35 -12.30 10.71
N PHE A 168 0.95 -13.17 11.65
CA PHE A 168 1.12 -14.62 11.48
C PHE A 168 0.34 -15.22 10.31
N PRO A 169 -0.95 -14.87 10.08
CA PRO A 169 -1.69 -15.33 8.91
C PRO A 169 -1.02 -14.91 7.59
N MET A 170 -0.61 -13.64 7.50
CA MET A 170 0.12 -13.12 6.33
C MET A 170 1.42 -13.90 6.10
N ALA A 171 2.22 -14.13 7.16
CA ALA A 171 3.47 -14.86 7.05
C ALA A 171 3.27 -16.32 6.62
N LYS A 172 2.22 -16.99 7.12
CA LYS A 172 1.87 -18.37 6.72
C LYS A 172 1.55 -18.43 5.22
N LEU A 173 0.65 -17.55 4.76
CA LEU A 173 0.26 -17.50 3.34
C LEU A 173 1.45 -17.16 2.44
N ALA A 174 2.25 -16.16 2.81
CA ALA A 174 3.46 -15.81 2.08
C ALA A 174 4.46 -16.97 2.02
N THR A 175 4.69 -17.67 3.12
CA THR A 175 5.60 -18.82 3.16
C THR A 175 5.14 -19.91 2.20
N GLN A 176 3.86 -20.31 2.28
CA GLN A 176 3.28 -21.31 1.39
C GLN A 176 3.39 -20.89 -0.08
N TYR A 177 3.03 -19.64 -0.40
CA TYR A 177 3.13 -19.07 -1.74
C TYR A 177 4.54 -19.21 -2.31
N TYR A 178 5.54 -18.65 -1.62
CA TYR A 178 6.91 -18.61 -2.12
C TYR A 178 7.60 -19.97 -2.12
N VAL A 179 7.26 -20.86 -1.17
CA VAL A 179 7.72 -22.25 -1.19
C VAL A 179 7.23 -22.94 -2.46
N VAL A 180 5.93 -22.89 -2.77
CA VAL A 180 5.41 -23.56 -3.97
C VAL A 180 5.94 -22.91 -5.24
N ALA A 181 5.98 -21.58 -5.29
CA ALA A 181 6.47 -20.87 -6.46
C ALA A 181 7.94 -21.18 -6.77
N ARG A 182 8.79 -21.32 -5.73
CA ARG A 182 10.20 -21.71 -5.90
C ARG A 182 10.37 -23.18 -6.29
N HIS A 183 9.63 -24.10 -5.67
CA HIS A 183 9.76 -25.54 -5.97
C HIS A 183 9.23 -25.92 -7.35
N ARG A 184 8.37 -25.09 -7.95
CA ARG A 184 7.73 -25.33 -9.24
C ARG A 184 7.99 -24.20 -10.23
N GLU A 185 9.13 -23.52 -10.07
CA GLU A 185 9.54 -22.40 -10.93
C GLU A 185 9.69 -22.85 -12.40
N GLU A 186 10.14 -24.09 -12.63
CA GLU A 186 10.24 -24.70 -13.95
C GLU A 186 8.90 -24.78 -14.70
N GLN A 187 7.76 -24.71 -14.01
CA GLN A 187 6.44 -24.64 -14.65
C GLN A 187 6.16 -23.26 -15.29
N PHE A 188 6.93 -22.24 -14.91
CA PHE A 188 6.79 -20.84 -15.35
C PHE A 188 8.19 -20.24 -15.64
N PRO A 189 8.95 -20.81 -16.60
CA PRO A 189 10.38 -20.56 -16.74
C PRO A 189 10.75 -19.13 -17.15
N HIS A 190 9.81 -18.39 -17.74
CA HIS A 190 10.03 -17.04 -18.24
C HIS A 190 9.39 -15.94 -17.40
N TYR A 191 8.81 -16.28 -16.24
CA TYR A 191 8.15 -15.31 -15.39
C TYR A 191 9.15 -14.34 -14.76
N LYS A 192 8.99 -13.04 -15.06
CA LYS A 192 9.78 -11.96 -14.45
C LYS A 192 9.10 -11.50 -13.15
N HIS A 193 9.58 -12.01 -12.01
CA HIS A 193 9.05 -11.58 -10.72
C HIS A 193 9.49 -10.14 -10.37
N HIS A 194 8.57 -9.35 -9.82
CA HIS A 194 8.81 -7.99 -9.35
C HIS A 194 9.65 -7.89 -8.04
N ARG A 195 10.15 -9.02 -7.51
CA ARG A 195 10.88 -9.17 -6.23
C ARG A 195 11.86 -10.34 -6.30
N VAL A 196 12.85 -10.36 -5.42
CA VAL A 196 13.88 -11.43 -5.33
C VAL A 196 13.26 -12.77 -4.88
N TYR A 197 13.69 -13.90 -5.45
CA TYR A 197 13.13 -15.24 -5.23
C TYR A 197 13.99 -16.18 -4.36
N ASN A 198 14.65 -15.66 -3.31
CA ASN A 198 15.58 -16.47 -2.51
C ASN A 198 15.06 -16.76 -1.08
N LEU A 199 14.48 -17.95 -0.86
CA LEU A 199 13.87 -18.33 0.41
C LEU A 199 14.86 -18.32 1.59
N ASN A 200 16.09 -18.82 1.40
CA ASN A 200 17.12 -18.83 2.44
C ASN A 200 17.56 -17.42 2.83
N TYR A 201 17.63 -16.51 1.84
CA TYR A 201 17.85 -15.08 2.06
C TYR A 201 16.72 -14.51 2.94
N TYR A 202 15.45 -14.74 2.61
CA TYR A 202 14.33 -14.26 3.43
C TYR A 202 14.33 -14.84 4.85
N ILE A 203 14.57 -16.15 5.03
CA ILE A 203 14.63 -16.79 6.36
C ILE A 203 15.68 -16.11 7.23
N LYS A 204 16.90 -15.93 6.70
CA LYS A 204 18.00 -15.26 7.42
C LYS A 204 17.61 -13.84 7.86
N LEU A 205 16.98 -13.06 6.97
CA LEU A 205 16.61 -11.67 7.27
C LEU A 205 15.47 -11.59 8.28
N TRP A 206 14.51 -12.51 8.25
CA TRP A 206 13.48 -12.58 9.28
C TRP A 206 14.02 -12.97 10.65
N LEU A 207 15.03 -13.85 10.72
CA LEU A 207 15.75 -14.14 11.97
C LEU A 207 16.47 -12.89 12.50
N ILE A 208 17.17 -12.16 11.63
CA ILE A 208 17.81 -10.87 11.98
C ILE A 208 16.76 -9.85 12.46
N SER A 209 15.58 -9.81 11.81
CA SER A 209 14.46 -8.94 12.19
C SER A 209 13.94 -9.26 13.60
N GLY A 210 13.86 -10.55 13.95
CA GLY A 210 13.53 -11.03 15.28
C GLY A 210 14.57 -10.63 16.32
N LEU A 211 15.85 -10.85 16.02
CA LEU A 211 16.95 -10.46 16.91
C LEU A 211 16.97 -8.94 17.16
N LYS A 212 16.87 -8.12 16.11
CA LYS A 212 16.81 -6.65 16.25
C LYS A 212 15.61 -6.20 17.10
N ARG A 213 14.46 -6.87 17.00
CA ARG A 213 13.28 -6.59 17.83
C ARG A 213 13.58 -6.80 19.31
N VAL A 214 14.24 -7.91 19.65
CA VAL A 214 14.63 -8.22 21.03
C VAL A 214 15.69 -7.25 21.53
N CYS A 215 16.76 -7.04 20.77
CA CYS A 215 17.87 -6.15 21.15
C CYS A 215 17.42 -4.70 21.38
N CYS A 216 16.45 -4.19 20.61
CA CYS A 216 15.97 -2.82 20.74
C CYS A 216 14.85 -2.66 21.78
N TYR A 217 14.27 -3.75 22.28
CA TYR A 217 13.05 -3.72 23.08
C TYR A 217 13.16 -2.82 24.33
N VAL A 218 14.21 -3.00 25.14
CA VAL A 218 14.38 -2.23 26.39
C VAL A 218 14.62 -0.75 26.09
N LYS A 219 15.49 -0.45 25.12
CA LYS A 219 15.80 0.92 24.70
C LYS A 219 14.54 1.64 24.22
N GLU A 220 13.73 0.97 23.40
CA GLU A 220 12.52 1.56 22.84
C GLU A 220 11.39 1.66 23.86
N LYS A 221 11.29 0.75 24.82
CA LYS A 221 10.39 0.92 25.97
C LYS A 221 10.71 2.19 26.77
N ARG A 222 11.99 2.48 26.98
CA ARG A 222 12.43 3.73 27.64
C ARG A 222 12.10 4.95 26.77
N PHE A 223 12.27 4.84 25.45
CA PHE A 223 11.92 5.91 24.52
C PHE A 223 10.41 6.19 24.48
N ILE A 224 9.58 5.16 24.47
CA ILE A 224 8.11 5.28 24.59
C ILE A 224 7.74 6.04 25.87
N ARG A 225 8.30 5.63 27.02
CA ARG A 225 8.08 6.35 28.28
C ARG A 225 8.53 7.82 28.22
N LYS A 226 9.64 8.12 27.52
CA LYS A 226 10.11 9.49 27.31
C LYS A 226 9.08 10.32 26.54
N ILE A 227 8.47 9.74 25.50
CA ILE A 227 7.39 10.38 24.74
C ILE A 227 6.16 10.59 25.62
N GLU A 228 5.68 9.53 26.29
CA GLU A 228 4.47 9.56 27.11
C GLU A 228 4.57 10.56 28.30
N GLN A 229 5.77 10.75 28.84
CA GLN A 229 6.06 11.72 29.89
C GLN A 229 6.35 13.14 29.36
N ASN A 230 6.16 13.38 28.07
CA ASN A 230 6.47 14.64 27.38
C ASN A 230 7.93 15.12 27.56
N LYS A 231 8.86 14.20 27.81
CA LYS A 231 10.29 14.49 28.02
C LYS A 231 11.08 14.60 26.71
N LEU A 232 10.47 14.25 25.58
CA LEU A 232 11.08 14.41 24.25
C LEU A 232 10.94 15.84 23.73
N GLY A 233 9.93 16.58 24.18
CA GLY A 233 9.52 17.85 23.59
C GLY A 233 8.80 17.64 22.25
N ASP A 234 8.72 18.71 21.46
CA ASP A 234 8.10 18.66 20.14
C ASP A 234 8.92 17.83 19.17
N PHE A 235 8.26 16.95 18.42
CA PHE A 235 8.91 16.12 17.42
C PHE A 235 8.07 15.88 16.18
N TYR A 236 8.74 15.78 15.03
CA TYR A 236 8.13 15.36 13.77
C TYR A 236 8.43 13.88 13.51
N ILE A 237 7.56 13.22 12.75
CA ILE A 237 7.65 11.81 12.44
C ILE A 237 8.09 11.64 10.99
N LEU A 238 9.09 10.79 10.75
CA LEU A 238 9.53 10.37 9.43
C LEU A 238 9.40 8.85 9.30
N PRO A 239 8.26 8.30 8.84
CA PRO A 239 8.15 6.88 8.55
C PRO A 239 8.93 6.54 7.29
N LEU A 240 9.85 5.58 7.41
CA LEU A 240 10.53 4.99 6.26
C LEU A 240 9.64 3.92 5.62
N GLN A 241 9.73 3.78 4.30
CA GLN A 241 9.03 2.76 3.51
C GLN A 241 9.91 1.53 3.27
N VAL A 242 9.30 0.48 2.71
CA VAL A 242 10.03 -0.71 2.28
C VAL A 242 11.01 -0.31 1.18
N TYR A 243 12.28 -0.73 1.30
CA TYR A 243 13.33 -0.35 0.36
C TYR A 243 13.06 -0.72 -1.11
N ASP A 244 12.30 -1.79 -1.36
CA ASP A 244 11.92 -2.27 -2.69
C ASP A 244 10.44 -1.98 -3.05
N ASP A 245 9.78 -1.08 -2.31
CA ASP A 245 8.42 -0.64 -2.58
C ASP A 245 8.29 -0.03 -3.98
N SER A 246 7.29 -0.49 -4.74
CA SER A 246 6.96 0.10 -6.03
C SER A 246 6.61 1.59 -5.93
N GLN A 247 6.06 2.03 -4.80
CA GLN A 247 5.74 3.44 -4.57
C GLN A 247 6.99 4.34 -4.53
N VAL A 248 8.15 3.79 -4.14
CA VAL A 248 9.44 4.51 -4.18
C VAL A 248 10.00 4.54 -5.60
N LYS A 249 9.74 3.50 -6.40
CA LYS A 249 10.29 3.40 -7.77
C LYS A 249 9.49 4.16 -8.82
N VAL A 250 8.18 4.30 -8.61
CA VAL A 250 7.23 4.76 -9.65
C VAL A 250 6.60 6.10 -9.30
N HIS A 251 6.48 6.44 -8.01
CA HIS A 251 5.68 7.57 -7.55
C HIS A 251 6.48 8.61 -6.77
N CYS A 252 7.79 8.68 -6.97
CA CYS A 252 8.61 9.79 -6.53
C CYS A 252 9.88 9.94 -7.37
N ASP A 253 10.54 11.08 -7.22
CA ASP A 253 11.78 11.42 -7.92
C ASP A 253 13.05 10.99 -7.16
N PHE A 254 12.91 10.20 -6.09
CA PHE A 254 14.05 9.71 -5.31
C PHE A 254 14.47 8.32 -5.78
N ASP A 255 15.78 8.15 -6.03
CA ASP A 255 16.33 6.85 -6.44
C ASP A 255 16.19 5.75 -5.37
N SER A 256 16.04 6.14 -4.10
CA SER A 256 15.92 5.20 -2.99
C SER A 256 15.33 5.83 -1.72
N VAL A 257 14.92 4.98 -0.78
CA VAL A 257 14.54 5.41 0.58
C VAL A 257 15.70 6.08 1.32
N GLU A 258 16.95 5.70 1.00
CA GLU A 258 18.14 6.36 1.55
C GLU A 258 18.30 7.79 1.03
N ALA A 259 18.13 8.00 -0.28
CA ALA A 259 18.16 9.33 -0.89
C ALA A 259 17.07 10.24 -0.31
N PHE A 260 15.85 9.71 -0.15
CA PHE A 260 14.75 10.38 0.54
C PHE A 260 15.13 10.77 1.98
N LEU A 261 15.70 9.83 2.75
CA LEU A 261 16.14 10.11 4.12
C LEU A 261 17.21 11.21 4.16
N ILE A 262 18.20 11.16 3.27
CA ILE A 262 19.27 12.16 3.18
C ILE A 262 18.69 13.53 2.84
N TYR A 263 17.74 13.62 1.90
CA TYR A 263 17.06 14.85 1.56
C TYR A 263 16.34 15.48 2.77
N VAL A 264 15.60 14.69 3.53
CA VAL A 264 14.90 15.17 4.73
C VAL A 264 15.89 15.59 5.81
N LEU A 265 16.97 14.82 6.04
CA LEU A 265 18.01 15.17 7.02
C LEU A 265 18.70 16.49 6.65
N ASN A 266 19.04 16.68 5.37
CA ASN A 266 19.62 17.93 4.87
C ASN A 266 18.75 19.15 5.18
N SER A 267 17.46 19.05 4.89
CA SER A 267 16.51 20.12 5.18
C SER A 267 16.35 20.35 6.69
N PHE A 268 16.28 19.26 7.47
CA PHE A 268 16.13 19.33 8.93
C PHE A 268 17.33 20.01 9.60
N VAL A 269 18.56 19.70 9.18
CA VAL A 269 19.79 20.37 9.70
C VAL A 269 19.73 21.87 9.47
N LYS A 270 19.42 22.28 8.24
CA LYS A 270 19.51 23.67 7.81
C LYS A 270 18.40 24.53 8.39
N ASN A 271 17.19 23.99 8.45
CA ASN A 271 15.99 24.80 8.63
C ASN A 271 15.25 24.50 9.94
N ALA A 272 15.30 23.28 10.48
CA ALA A 272 14.43 22.94 11.61
C ALA A 272 14.79 23.68 12.91
N PRO A 273 13.80 24.18 13.68
CA PRO A 273 14.03 24.83 14.96
C PRO A 273 14.88 23.98 15.93
N LYS A 274 15.79 24.62 16.68
CA LYS A 274 16.73 23.91 17.59
C LYS A 274 16.04 23.06 18.67
N SER A 275 14.83 23.44 19.08
CA SER A 275 14.01 22.69 20.05
C SER A 275 13.30 21.48 19.42
N LEU A 276 13.15 21.43 18.10
CA LEU A 276 12.44 20.38 17.40
C LEU A 276 13.31 19.13 17.27
N SER A 277 12.70 17.98 17.53
CA SER A 277 13.29 16.66 17.30
C SER A 277 12.68 15.96 16.07
N LEU A 278 13.43 15.04 15.46
CA LEU A 278 12.97 14.20 14.36
C LEU A 278 13.00 12.72 14.77
N VAL A 279 11.84 12.06 14.72
CA VAL A 279 11.72 10.62 14.98
C VAL A 279 11.61 9.87 13.67
N ILE A 280 12.73 9.24 13.28
CA ILE A 280 12.82 8.40 12.10
C ILE A 280 12.33 7.00 12.47
N LYS A 281 11.20 6.61 11.89
CA LYS A 281 10.56 5.33 12.16
C LYS A 281 10.90 4.32 11.07
N HIS A 282 11.70 3.31 11.41
CA HIS A 282 12.04 2.21 10.49
C HIS A 282 10.79 1.43 10.07
N HIS A 283 10.75 0.99 8.82
CA HIS A 283 9.68 0.15 8.34
C HIS A 283 9.74 -1.25 9.01
N PRO A 284 8.64 -1.79 9.54
CA PRO A 284 8.66 -3.09 10.23
C PRO A 284 9.12 -4.26 9.36
N MET A 285 8.82 -4.22 8.06
CA MET A 285 9.23 -5.28 7.10
C MET A 285 10.72 -5.20 6.77
N ASP A 286 11.35 -4.03 6.89
CA ASP A 286 12.75 -3.82 6.51
C ASP A 286 13.74 -4.12 7.62
N ARG A 287 13.27 -4.44 8.84
CA ARG A 287 14.14 -4.62 10.01
C ARG A 287 15.30 -5.56 9.71
N GLY A 288 15.02 -6.66 9.03
CA GLY A 288 16.03 -7.65 8.63
C GLY A 288 16.85 -7.27 7.41
N PHE A 289 16.27 -6.50 6.49
CA PHE A 289 16.70 -6.35 5.10
C PHE A 289 17.70 -5.22 4.92
N ILE A 290 17.42 -4.07 5.54
CA ILE A 290 18.22 -2.87 5.38
C ILE A 290 18.34 -2.13 6.72
N SER A 291 19.40 -1.34 6.88
CA SER A 291 19.57 -0.48 8.03
C SER A 291 20.13 0.87 7.62
N TYR A 292 19.41 1.93 7.98
CA TYR A 292 19.83 3.30 7.76
C TYR A 292 20.67 3.85 8.91
N LYS A 293 21.06 2.99 9.86
CA LYS A 293 21.81 3.39 11.07
C LYS A 293 23.15 4.03 10.72
N ASN A 294 23.84 3.52 9.71
CA ASN A 294 25.15 4.04 9.32
C ASN A 294 25.01 5.40 8.64
N VAL A 295 24.06 5.55 7.71
CA VAL A 295 23.71 6.83 7.06
C VAL A 295 23.41 7.89 8.11
N ILE A 296 22.52 7.59 9.07
CA ILE A 296 22.15 8.51 10.14
C ILE A 296 23.35 8.83 11.03
N LYS A 297 24.20 7.85 11.34
CA LYS A 297 25.41 8.08 12.16
C LYS A 297 26.42 8.98 11.45
N CYS A 298 26.67 8.78 10.16
CA CYS A 298 27.55 9.63 9.37
C CYS A 298 27.03 11.07 9.36
N TYR A 299 25.73 11.26 9.11
CA TYR A 299 25.09 12.57 9.21
C TYR A 299 25.26 13.22 10.58
N LEU A 300 25.04 12.45 11.65
CA LEU A 300 25.19 12.94 13.03
C LEU A 300 26.64 13.29 13.40
N SER A 301 27.64 12.63 12.80
CA SER A 301 29.05 12.99 13.00
C SER A 301 29.46 14.24 12.25
N GLU A 302 28.87 14.49 11.09
CA GLU A 302 29.10 15.70 10.29
C GLU A 302 28.35 16.92 10.85
N HIS A 303 27.24 16.68 11.55
CA HIS A 303 26.37 17.70 12.13
C HIS A 303 26.15 17.46 13.64
N PRO A 304 27.13 17.76 14.51
CA PRO A 304 27.02 17.56 15.96
C PRO A 304 25.80 18.25 16.60
N GLU A 305 25.30 19.33 16.00
CA GLU A 305 24.09 20.05 16.41
C GLU A 305 22.79 19.24 16.30
N LEU A 306 22.80 18.12 15.58
CA LEU A 306 21.69 17.17 15.54
C LEU A 306 21.74 16.13 16.66
N GLN A 307 22.85 16.03 17.38
CA GLN A 307 23.01 15.03 18.43
C GLN A 307 21.99 15.27 19.55
N GLY A 308 21.15 14.27 19.79
CA GLY A 308 20.04 14.38 20.75
C GLY A 308 18.75 14.96 20.19
N ARG A 309 18.70 15.33 18.90
CA ARG A 309 17.49 15.77 18.18
C ARG A 309 16.95 14.73 17.18
N VAL A 310 17.81 13.87 16.64
CA VAL A 310 17.39 12.81 15.69
C VAL A 310 17.34 11.45 16.38
N PHE A 311 16.19 10.79 16.30
CA PHE A 311 15.93 9.50 16.95
C PHE A 311 15.48 8.45 15.94
N TYR A 312 16.30 7.43 15.73
CA TYR A 312 15.97 6.30 14.88
C TYR A 312 15.41 5.12 15.68
N VAL A 313 14.18 4.71 15.37
CA VAL A 313 13.42 3.70 16.12
C VAL A 313 12.84 2.62 15.20
N TYR A 314 12.78 1.38 15.69
CA TYR A 314 12.34 0.21 14.96
C TYR A 314 10.95 -0.28 15.37
N ASN A 315 10.68 -0.47 16.67
CA ASN A 315 9.46 -1.14 17.14
C ASN A 315 8.50 -0.24 17.93
N VAL A 316 8.76 1.07 17.98
CA VAL A 316 7.81 2.01 18.58
C VAL A 316 6.49 1.97 17.81
N PRO A 317 5.35 1.65 18.43
CA PRO A 317 4.08 1.58 17.73
C PRO A 317 3.71 2.93 17.11
N MET A 318 3.26 2.93 15.85
CA MET A 318 2.84 4.16 15.16
C MET A 318 1.78 4.95 15.95
N PRO A 319 0.76 4.32 16.57
CA PRO A 319 -0.21 5.06 17.39
C PRO A 319 0.39 5.82 18.57
N VAL A 320 1.55 5.38 19.10
CA VAL A 320 2.26 6.15 20.14
C VAL A 320 2.82 7.42 19.52
N LEU A 321 3.48 7.33 18.36
CA LEU A 321 4.03 8.50 17.68
C LEU A 321 2.94 9.49 17.28
N LEU A 322 1.84 9.00 16.71
CA LEU A 322 0.73 9.82 16.23
C LEU A 322 0.01 10.60 17.35
N ARG A 323 -0.02 10.07 18.58
CA ARG A 323 -0.63 10.77 19.72
C ARG A 323 0.16 11.97 20.23
N TYR A 324 1.47 11.98 20.06
CA TYR A 324 2.36 12.99 20.66
C TYR A 324 3.16 13.80 19.64
N GLY A 325 3.28 13.32 18.41
CA GLY A 325 3.98 14.02 17.34
C GLY A 325 3.27 15.30 16.92
N LYS A 326 4.02 16.25 16.36
CA LYS A 326 3.50 17.55 15.93
C LYS A 326 3.22 17.64 14.44
N ALA A 327 3.95 16.87 13.64
CA ALA A 327 3.76 16.79 12.20
C ALA A 327 4.41 15.52 11.64
N MET A 328 4.06 15.13 10.42
CA MET A 328 4.66 14.01 9.71
C MET A 328 5.21 14.45 8.35
N VAL A 329 6.46 14.07 8.09
CA VAL A 329 7.04 14.11 6.74
C VAL A 329 7.05 12.69 6.23
N THR A 330 6.39 12.44 5.10
CA THR A 330 6.31 11.11 4.48
C THR A 330 6.64 11.24 3.00
N LEU A 331 7.05 10.14 2.38
CA LEU A 331 7.17 10.12 0.93
C LEU A 331 5.76 10.01 0.32
N ASN A 332 5.15 8.82 0.35
CA ASN A 332 3.76 8.59 -0.09
C ASN A 332 3.04 7.49 0.71
N SER A 333 3.60 7.07 1.84
CA SER A 333 3.04 6.02 2.71
C SER A 333 1.62 6.34 3.19
N THR A 334 0.75 5.32 3.31
CA THR A 334 -0.56 5.41 4.00
C THR A 334 -0.44 5.77 5.49
N SER A 335 0.77 5.78 6.06
CA SER A 335 1.01 6.39 7.38
C SER A 335 0.66 7.88 7.39
N GLY A 336 0.76 8.58 6.25
CA GLY A 336 0.29 9.96 6.12
C GLY A 336 -1.23 10.09 6.34
N LEU A 337 -2.03 9.18 5.78
CA LEU A 337 -3.47 9.10 6.08
C LEU A 337 -3.72 8.85 7.57
N SER A 338 -2.91 7.99 8.21
CA SER A 338 -3.01 7.78 9.66
C SER A 338 -2.72 9.07 10.45
N ALA A 339 -1.75 9.88 10.01
CA ALA A 339 -1.48 11.19 10.61
C ALA A 339 -2.66 12.16 10.42
N LEU A 340 -3.25 12.22 9.23
CA LEU A 340 -4.42 13.06 8.95
C LEU A 340 -5.64 12.67 9.81
N ILE A 341 -5.88 11.37 10.07
CA ILE A 341 -6.92 10.90 11.02
C ILE A 341 -6.70 11.45 12.42
N HIS A 342 -5.44 11.65 12.81
CA HIS A 342 -5.04 12.26 14.08
C HIS A 342 -4.98 13.79 14.03
N ASN A 343 -5.52 14.43 12.98
CA ASN A 343 -5.48 15.87 12.76
C ASN A 343 -4.06 16.43 12.82
N MET A 344 -3.09 15.67 12.31
CA MET A 344 -1.68 16.04 12.29
C MET A 344 -1.32 16.63 10.91
N PRO A 345 -0.58 17.75 10.85
CA PRO A 345 0.02 18.25 9.61
C PRO A 345 0.86 17.19 8.91
N VAL A 346 0.68 17.06 7.59
CA VAL A 346 1.42 16.11 6.76
C VAL A 346 2.06 16.82 5.58
N MET A 347 3.34 16.53 5.36
CA MET A 347 4.09 16.86 4.16
C MET A 347 4.37 15.57 3.39
N THR A 348 3.93 15.50 2.14
CA THR A 348 4.23 14.39 1.21
C THR A 348 5.33 14.81 0.25
N LEU A 349 6.41 14.06 0.18
CA LEU A 349 7.55 14.31 -0.73
C LEU A 349 7.53 13.41 -1.97
N GLY A 350 6.56 12.52 -2.08
CA GLY A 350 6.24 11.76 -3.28
C GLY A 350 4.80 12.04 -3.72
N LEU A 351 4.42 11.44 -4.84
CA LEU A 351 3.05 11.48 -5.32
C LEU A 351 2.18 10.59 -4.43
N ALA A 352 1.17 11.19 -3.79
CA ALA A 352 0.17 10.50 -3.00
C ALA A 352 -1.23 10.92 -3.46
N ASN A 353 -2.21 10.02 -3.40
CA ASN A 353 -3.61 10.35 -3.71
C ASN A 353 -4.21 11.36 -2.73
N TYR A 354 -3.76 11.34 -1.48
CA TYR A 354 -4.19 12.26 -0.43
C TYR A 354 -3.41 13.57 -0.38
N ASN A 355 -2.43 13.78 -1.28
CA ASN A 355 -1.75 15.07 -1.41
C ASN A 355 -2.69 16.08 -2.10
N ILE A 356 -3.51 16.74 -1.29
CA ILE A 356 -4.56 17.64 -1.73
C ILE A 356 -4.36 18.98 -0.99
N PRO A 357 -4.48 20.13 -1.69
CA PRO A 357 -4.47 21.44 -1.05
C PRO A 357 -5.46 21.50 0.11
N ASP A 358 -5.07 22.18 1.18
CA ASP A 358 -5.79 22.28 2.46
C ASP A 358 -5.88 20.99 3.30
N ILE A 359 -5.78 19.79 2.71
CA ILE A 359 -5.68 18.53 3.46
C ILE A 359 -4.24 18.24 3.87
N THR A 360 -3.27 18.55 3.01
CA THR A 360 -1.84 18.37 3.25
C THR A 360 -1.10 19.68 3.00
N HIS A 361 0.08 19.84 3.60
CA HIS A 361 0.90 21.02 3.37
C HIS A 361 1.44 21.04 1.93
N GLN A 362 1.23 22.14 1.21
CA GLN A 362 1.63 22.30 -0.19
C GLN A 362 2.91 23.14 -0.38
N GLY A 363 3.41 23.73 0.70
CA GLY A 363 4.65 24.51 0.69
C GLY A 363 5.90 23.64 0.61
N THR A 364 7.04 24.27 0.74
CA THR A 364 8.34 23.60 0.74
C THR A 364 8.57 22.84 2.05
N LEU A 365 9.48 21.85 2.02
CA LEU A 365 9.90 21.16 3.24
C LEU A 365 10.51 22.13 4.27
N GLU A 366 11.17 23.19 3.81
CA GLU A 366 11.71 24.25 4.66
C GLU A 366 10.63 24.96 5.46
N GLU A 367 9.59 25.45 4.78
CA GLU A 367 8.45 26.12 5.40
C GLU A 367 7.73 25.18 6.37
N PHE A 368 7.62 23.89 6.01
CA PHE A 368 6.94 22.90 6.84
C PHE A 368 7.54 22.75 8.24
N TRP A 369 8.87 22.90 8.41
CA TRP A 369 9.50 22.80 9.73
C TRP A 369 9.11 23.92 10.70
N HIS A 370 8.75 25.09 10.15
CA HIS A 370 8.42 26.28 10.94
C HIS A 370 6.91 26.50 11.04
N THR A 371 6.20 26.26 9.95
CA THR A 371 4.79 26.62 9.80
C THR A 371 4.03 25.48 9.14
N PRO A 372 3.95 24.31 9.81
CA PRO A 372 3.22 23.17 9.28
C PRO A 372 1.73 23.53 9.18
N GLN A 373 1.14 23.29 8.01
CA GLN A 373 -0.27 23.58 7.77
C GLN A 373 -1.14 22.50 8.43
N GLN A 374 -2.08 22.92 9.27
CA GLN A 374 -3.09 22.01 9.82
C GLN A 374 -4.01 21.51 8.70
N PRO A 375 -4.39 20.22 8.70
CA PRO A 375 -5.34 19.71 7.74
C PRO A 375 -6.72 20.34 7.99
N ASP A 376 -7.43 20.71 6.93
CA ASP A 376 -8.83 21.08 7.00
C ASP A 376 -9.64 19.85 7.42
N GLU A 377 -10.07 19.81 8.68
CA GLU A 377 -10.78 18.68 9.28
C GLU A 377 -12.04 18.31 8.50
N LYS A 378 -12.77 19.30 7.96
CA LYS A 378 -14.00 19.04 7.18
C LYS A 378 -13.66 18.41 5.85
N ALA A 379 -12.65 18.96 5.15
CA ALA A 379 -12.18 18.41 3.88
C ALA A 379 -11.64 16.98 4.05
N PHE A 380 -10.82 16.73 5.08
CA PHE A 380 -10.29 15.39 5.31
C PHE A 380 -11.37 14.40 5.75
N LYS A 381 -12.34 14.81 6.59
CA LYS A 381 -13.49 13.97 6.93
C LYS A 381 -14.30 13.60 5.69
N ALA A 382 -14.50 14.55 4.78
CA ALA A 382 -15.18 14.30 3.51
C ALA A 382 -14.40 13.34 2.60
N TYR A 383 -13.08 13.53 2.47
CA TYR A 383 -12.18 12.60 1.77
C TYR A 383 -12.27 11.18 2.34
N HIS A 384 -12.18 11.07 3.67
CA HIS A 384 -12.24 9.79 4.37
C HIS A 384 -13.59 9.10 4.15
N LEU A 385 -14.71 9.80 4.36
CA LEU A 385 -16.06 9.27 4.12
C LEU A 385 -16.24 8.83 2.67
N TYR A 386 -15.81 9.64 1.71
CA TYR A 386 -15.88 9.29 0.29
C TYR A 386 -15.18 7.97 0.01
N HIS A 387 -13.94 7.80 0.47
CA HIS A 387 -13.21 6.56 0.24
C HIS A 387 -13.87 5.35 0.88
N LEU A 388 -14.38 5.49 2.12
CA LEU A 388 -15.08 4.41 2.82
C LEU A 388 -16.33 3.93 2.08
N HIS A 389 -17.02 4.83 1.37
CA HIS A 389 -18.22 4.50 0.58
C HIS A 389 -17.91 4.12 -0.87
N LYS A 390 -16.86 4.68 -1.49
CA LYS A 390 -16.55 4.46 -2.91
C LYS A 390 -15.53 3.35 -3.17
N THR A 391 -14.45 3.30 -2.38
CA THR A 391 -13.24 2.54 -2.75
C THR A 391 -12.87 1.42 -1.78
N GLN A 392 -13.31 1.50 -0.53
CA GLN A 392 -12.86 0.59 0.52
C GLN A 392 -13.87 -0.52 0.74
N ILE A 393 -13.39 -1.76 0.77
CA ILE A 393 -14.18 -2.96 1.09
C ILE A 393 -13.70 -3.48 2.44
N ASN A 394 -14.63 -3.74 3.37
CA ASN A 394 -14.25 -4.22 4.70
C ASN A 394 -13.60 -5.61 4.59
N GLY A 395 -12.30 -5.69 4.89
CA GLY A 395 -11.55 -6.90 4.64
C GLY A 395 -10.06 -6.84 4.97
N SER A 396 -9.44 -8.00 4.86
CA SER A 396 -8.00 -8.21 4.88
C SER A 396 -7.68 -9.42 4.01
N PHE A 397 -6.82 -9.25 3.00
CA PHE A 397 -6.43 -10.34 2.09
C PHE A 397 -5.88 -11.57 2.79
N TYR A 398 -5.30 -11.39 3.98
CA TYR A 398 -4.68 -12.46 4.77
C TYR A 398 -5.62 -13.13 5.78
N ASN A 399 -6.92 -12.79 5.78
CA ASN A 399 -7.93 -13.47 6.58
C ASN A 399 -9.27 -13.61 5.83
N LYS A 400 -9.99 -12.51 5.61
CA LYS A 400 -11.29 -12.49 4.93
C LYS A 400 -11.54 -11.09 4.35
N VAL A 401 -12.12 -11.03 3.15
CA VAL A 401 -12.74 -9.82 2.60
C VAL A 401 -14.24 -10.06 2.58
N ILE A 402 -15.03 -9.12 3.08
CA ILE A 402 -16.49 -9.23 3.09
C ILE A 402 -16.99 -8.81 1.72
N LEU A 403 -17.59 -9.76 1.01
CA LEU A 403 -18.30 -9.54 -0.24
C LEU A 403 -19.80 -9.76 0.03
N PRO A 404 -20.70 -9.02 -0.63
CA PRO A 404 -22.14 -9.18 -0.47
C PRO A 404 -22.60 -10.63 -0.70
N GLU A 405 -23.51 -11.14 0.13
CA GLU A 405 -24.05 -12.50 0.00
C GLU A 405 -25.11 -12.60 -1.11
N GLU A 406 -25.72 -11.46 -1.46
CA GLU A 406 -26.75 -11.36 -2.48
C GLU A 406 -26.17 -10.77 -3.77
N LYS A 407 -26.90 -11.01 -4.87
CA LYS A 407 -26.57 -10.42 -6.17
C LYS A 407 -26.75 -8.91 -6.10
N ILE A 408 -25.77 -8.18 -6.61
CA ILE A 408 -25.85 -6.73 -6.73
C ILE A 408 -26.69 -6.43 -7.99
N GLU A 409 -27.78 -5.68 -7.81
CA GLU A 409 -28.69 -5.28 -8.88
C GLU A 409 -28.29 -3.95 -9.54
#